data_AF-A0A316QGQ2-F1
#
_entry.id   AF-A0A316QGQ2-F1
#
_cell.length_a   1.000
_cell.length_b   1.000
_cell.length_c   1.000
_cell.angle_alpha   90.00
_cell.angle_beta   90.00
_cell.angle_gamma   90.00
#
_symmetry.space_group_name_H-M   'P 1'
#
loop_
_entity.id
_entity.type
_entity.pdbx_description
1 polymer ?
#
loop_
_entity_poly.entity_id
_entity_poly.type
_entity_poly.pdbx_seq_one_letter_code
_entity_poly.pdbx_strand_id
1 'polypeptide(L)'
;MDEKFQALLSIAVIPQVVDIIVKERNLSELEAIKAFYHSKTYELLEKEETKVWHYSPLTIYHIWNTEQETGEIMWPEEGGMA
;
A
#
# COMPACT_ATOMS: atom_id res chain seq x y z
N MET A 1 16.72 1.29 -12.05
CA MET A 1 15.62 1.68 -11.15
C MET A 1 15.64 3.19 -11.09
N ASP A 2 14.53 3.85 -11.42
CA ASP A 2 14.46 5.31 -11.45
C ASP A 2 14.57 5.88 -10.02
N GLU A 3 15.54 6.76 -9.77
CA GLU A 3 15.78 7.34 -8.44
C GLU A 3 14.62 8.22 -7.97
N LYS A 4 13.92 8.89 -8.89
CA LYS A 4 12.75 9.72 -8.57
C LYS A 4 11.57 8.84 -8.18
N PHE A 5 11.40 7.71 -8.83
CA PHE A 5 10.37 6.73 -8.47
C PHE A 5 10.60 6.21 -7.03
N GLN A 6 11.82 5.84 -6.69
CA GLN A 6 12.16 5.38 -5.34
C GLN A 6 12.01 6.48 -4.28
N ALA A 7 12.39 7.72 -4.60
CA ALA A 7 12.16 8.87 -3.74
C ALA A 7 10.66 9.12 -3.51
N LEU A 8 9.83 9.03 -4.56
CA LEU A 8 8.37 9.15 -4.45
C LEU A 8 7.80 8.10 -3.49
N LEU A 9 8.19 6.83 -3.64
CA LEU A 9 7.72 5.76 -2.78
C LEU A 9 8.13 5.98 -1.32
N SER A 10 9.42 6.17 -1.07
CA SER A 10 9.99 6.24 0.28
C SER A 10 9.63 7.50 1.05
N ILE A 11 9.48 8.65 0.36
CA ILE A 11 9.23 9.94 1.02
C ILE A 11 7.73 10.24 1.10
N ALA A 12 6.96 9.89 0.07
CA ALA A 12 5.55 10.28 -0.01
C ALA A 12 4.61 9.09 0.22
N VAL A 13 4.73 8.01 -0.54
CA VAL A 13 3.67 6.99 -0.58
C VAL A 13 3.71 6.10 0.66
N ILE A 14 4.85 5.47 0.95
CA ILE A 14 4.98 4.46 2.01
C ILE A 14 4.66 5.05 3.40
N PRO A 15 5.21 6.22 3.81
CA PRO A 15 4.92 6.78 5.13
C PRO A 15 3.43 7.06 5.32
N GLN A 16 2.76 7.59 4.28
CA GLN A 16 1.32 7.87 4.35
C GLN A 16 0.48 6.60 4.46
N VAL A 17 0.82 5.53 3.73
CA VAL A 17 0.09 4.26 3.83
C VAL A 17 0.30 3.62 5.21
N VAL A 18 1.54 3.62 5.73
CA VAL A 18 1.85 3.11 7.07
C VAL A 18 1.08 3.89 8.15
N ASP A 19 1.02 5.22 8.05
CA ASP A 19 0.25 6.06 8.99
C ASP A 19 -1.24 5.70 8.99
N ILE A 20 -1.81 5.37 7.83
CA ILE A 20 -3.21 4.91 7.72
C ILE A 20 -3.35 3.54 8.39
N ILE A 21 -2.44 2.60 8.15
CA ILE A 21 -2.46 1.27 8.77
C ILE A 21 -2.40 1.37 10.31
N VAL A 22 -1.51 2.20 10.85
CA VAL A 22 -1.40 2.43 12.30
C VAL A 22 -2.74 2.86 12.88
N LYS A 23 -3.41 3.81 12.22
CA LYS A 23 -4.69 4.37 12.69
C LYS A 23 -5.85 3.39 12.56
N GLU A 24 -5.99 2.75 11.41
CA GLU A 24 -7.16 1.91 11.09
C GLU A 24 -7.06 0.50 11.71
N ARG A 25 -5.85 -0.06 11.82
CA ARG A 25 -5.63 -1.40 12.41
C ARG A 25 -5.21 -1.35 13.88
N ASN A 26 -5.02 -0.16 14.45
CA ASN A 26 -4.57 0.04 15.82
C ASN A 26 -3.28 -0.76 16.14
N LEU A 27 -2.33 -0.73 15.20
CA LEU A 27 -1.02 -1.38 15.28
C LEU A 27 0.04 -0.37 15.73
N SER A 28 1.14 -0.85 16.32
CA SER A 28 2.32 0.01 16.48
C SER A 28 2.94 0.34 15.12
N GLU A 29 3.68 1.44 15.05
CA GLU A 29 4.36 1.86 13.81
C GLU A 29 5.26 0.75 13.25
N LEU A 30 6.04 0.07 14.09
CA LEU A 30 6.93 -1.01 13.66
C LEU A 30 6.14 -2.23 13.13
N GLU A 31 4.99 -2.55 13.73
CA GLU A 31 4.11 -3.62 13.25
C GLU A 31 3.48 -3.26 11.90
N ALA A 32 3.01 -2.02 11.74
CA ALA A 32 2.45 -1.52 10.49
C ALA A 32 3.47 -1.53 9.35
N ILE A 33 4.69 -1.05 9.60
CA ILE A 33 5.81 -1.11 8.65
C ILE A 33 6.05 -2.56 8.23
N LYS A 34 6.26 -3.46 9.20
CA LYS A 34 6.50 -4.87 8.89
C LYS A 34 5.36 -5.48 8.10
N ALA A 35 4.11 -5.25 8.51
CA ALA A 35 2.95 -5.82 7.82
C ALA A 35 2.80 -5.28 6.39
N PHE A 36 3.12 -4.00 6.16
CA PHE A 36 3.06 -3.42 4.83
C PHE A 36 4.17 -3.95 3.92
N TYR A 37 5.43 -3.95 4.37
CA TYR A 37 6.57 -4.42 3.56
C TYR A 37 6.52 -5.93 3.23
N HIS A 38 5.82 -6.75 4.02
CA HIS A 38 5.62 -8.18 3.72
C HIS A 38 4.40 -8.47 2.83
N SER A 39 3.66 -7.43 2.42
CA SER A 39 2.45 -7.60 1.61
C SER A 39 2.74 -7.70 0.12
N LYS A 40 1.87 -8.40 -0.60
CA LYS A 40 1.84 -8.41 -2.06
C LYS A 40 1.48 -7.03 -2.61
N THR A 41 0.70 -6.24 -1.88
CA THR A 41 0.43 -4.83 -2.22
C THR A 41 1.74 -4.03 -2.33
N TYR A 42 2.66 -4.17 -1.38
CA TYR A 42 3.97 -3.54 -1.44
C TYR A 42 4.83 -4.10 -2.58
N GLU A 43 4.84 -5.43 -2.78
CA GLU A 43 5.56 -6.08 -3.89
C GLU A 43 5.11 -5.55 -5.27
N LEU A 44 3.82 -5.23 -5.40
CA LEU A 44 3.29 -4.60 -6.62
C LEU A 44 3.64 -3.11 -6.66
N LEU A 45 3.54 -2.40 -5.53
CA LEU A 45 3.86 -0.97 -5.43
C LEU A 45 5.30 -0.64 -5.82
N GLU A 46 6.27 -1.47 -5.45
CA GLU A 46 7.68 -1.25 -5.77
C GLU A 46 8.05 -1.52 -7.24
N LYS A 47 7.14 -2.14 -8.01
CA LYS A 47 7.29 -2.40 -9.44
C LYS A 47 6.63 -1.29 -10.25
N GLU A 48 7.43 -0.44 -10.87
CA GLU A 48 6.94 0.75 -11.60
C GLU A 48 5.90 0.40 -12.67
N GLU A 49 6.06 -0.74 -13.35
CA GLU A 49 5.16 -1.21 -14.41
C GLU A 49 3.73 -1.53 -13.96
N THR A 50 3.52 -1.84 -12.67
CA THR A 50 2.18 -2.16 -12.13
C THR A 50 1.33 -0.92 -11.97
N LYS A 51 1.97 0.27 -11.96
CA LYS A 51 1.34 1.58 -11.80
C LYS A 51 0.56 1.77 -10.50
N VAL A 52 0.70 0.88 -9.52
CA VAL A 52 0.03 0.98 -8.20
C VAL A 52 0.35 2.30 -7.50
N TRP A 53 1.56 2.83 -7.71
CA TRP A 53 2.01 4.11 -7.18
C TRP A 53 1.21 5.34 -7.66
N HIS A 54 0.38 5.21 -8.71
CA HIS A 54 -0.53 6.27 -9.13
C HIS A 54 -1.79 6.36 -8.24
N TYR A 55 -2.13 5.30 -7.51
CA TYR A 55 -3.25 5.33 -6.59
C TYR A 55 -2.96 6.22 -5.38
N SER A 56 -4.03 6.79 -4.80
CA SER A 56 -3.89 7.54 -3.56
C SER A 56 -3.42 6.61 -2.42
N PRO A 57 -2.71 7.12 -1.38
CA PRO A 57 -2.33 6.32 -0.23
C PRO A 57 -3.51 5.59 0.43
N LEU A 58 -4.70 6.21 0.47
CA LEU A 58 -5.92 5.60 0.98
C LEU A 58 -6.37 4.42 0.12
N THR A 59 -6.30 4.55 -1.20
CA THR A 59 -6.63 3.47 -2.12
C THR A 59 -5.65 2.30 -1.98
N ILE A 60 -4.34 2.59 -1.86
CA ILE A 60 -3.31 1.56 -1.62
C ILE A 60 -3.56 0.85 -0.30
N TYR A 61 -3.94 1.59 0.75
CA TYR A 61 -4.37 1.01 2.02
C TYR A 61 -5.55 0.06 1.84
N HIS A 62 -6.58 0.41 1.07
CA HIS A 62 -7.72 -0.48 0.86
C HIS A 62 -7.35 -1.77 0.10
N ILE A 63 -6.44 -1.68 -0.88
CA ILE A 63 -5.89 -2.86 -1.57
C ILE A 63 -5.17 -3.76 -0.55
N TRP A 64 -4.29 -3.17 0.26
CA TRP A 64 -3.59 -3.89 1.33
C TRP A 64 -4.55 -4.49 2.36
N ASN A 65 -5.58 -3.74 2.76
CA ASN A 65 -6.55 -4.17 3.76
C ASN A 65 -7.35 -5.38 3.28
N THR A 66 -7.80 -5.33 2.02
CA THR A 66 -8.49 -6.44 1.36
C THR A 66 -7.59 -7.66 1.24
N GLU A 67 -6.31 -7.46 0.88
CA GLU A 67 -5.31 -8.52 0.85
C GLU A 67 -5.17 -9.18 2.24
N GLN A 68 -5.11 -8.40 3.31
CA GLN A 68 -5.01 -8.96 4.67
C GLN A 68 -6.27 -9.73 5.10
N GLU A 69 -7.44 -9.35 4.59
CA GLU A 69 -8.73 -9.97 4.96
C GLU A 69 -9.05 -11.21 4.12
N THR A 70 -8.64 -11.22 2.86
CA THR A 70 -9.04 -12.25 1.88
C THR A 70 -7.88 -13.12 1.40
N GLY A 71 -6.63 -12.65 1.52
CA GLY A 71 -5.45 -13.24 0.90
C GLY A 71 -5.28 -12.92 -0.59
N GLU A 72 -6.17 -12.12 -1.17
CA GLU A 72 -6.17 -11.78 -2.59
C GLU A 72 -6.04 -10.28 -2.84
N ILE A 73 -5.42 -9.90 -3.97
CA ILE A 73 -5.36 -8.51 -4.42
C ILE A 73 -6.66 -8.22 -5.16
N MET A 74 -7.40 -7.22 -4.68
CA MET A 74 -8.60 -6.72 -5.35
C MET A 74 -8.34 -5.29 -5.82
N TRP A 75 -8.54 -5.05 -7.11
CA TRP A 75 -8.33 -3.72 -7.68
C TRP A 75 -9.53 -2.81 -7.42
N PRO A 76 -9.32 -1.50 -7.21
CA PRO A 76 -10.41 -0.54 -6.96
C PRO A 76 -11.53 -0.56 -8.01
N GLU A 77 -11.15 -0.78 -9.27
CA GLU A 77 -12.07 -0.91 -10.41
C GLU A 77 -12.92 -2.19 -10.39
N GLU A 78 -12.46 -3.26 -9.74
CA GLU A 78 -13.19 -4.53 -9.63
C GLU A 78 -14.14 -4.53 -8.42
N GLY A 79 -13.76 -3.84 -7.35
CA GLY A 79 -14.46 -3.84 -6.07
C GLY A 79 -15.59 -2.81 -5.92
N GLY A 80 -15.75 -1.87 -6.85
CA GLY A 80 -16.81 -0.86 -6.80
C GLY A 80 -16.79 -0.08 -5.48
N MET A 81 -15.72 0.70 -5.26
CA MET A 81 -15.56 1.51 -4.05
C MET A 81 -16.61 2.63 -4.03
N ALA A 82 -17.76 2.34 -3.40
CA ALA A 82 -18.88 3.24 -3.17
C ALA A 82 -18.76 3.98 -1.84
#